data_AF-A0A401U566-F1
#
_entry.id   AF-A0A401U566-F1
#
_cell.length_a   1.000
_cell.length_b   1.000
_cell.length_c   1.000
_cell.angle_alpha   90.00
_cell.angle_beta   90.00
_cell.angle_gamma   90.00
#
_symmetry.space_group_name_H-M   'P 1'
#
loop_
_entity.id
_entity.type
_entity.pdbx_description
1 polymer ?
#
loop_
_entity_poly.entity_id
_entity_poly.type
_entity_poly.pdbx_seq_one_letter_code
_entity_poly.pdbx_strand_id
1 'polypeptide(L)'
;MNKSIKDIVMKSISRLSKNIFIGLLSLIVISACEDNIDPVEELNLSRVLTPVELVARIRNLTTIELTWDLRDEAVEYVVEFSEDSLEFTSIIRTVTVSPDDLPLQEVFDGETRYSARVKGIGANGFGESNWATVTIMTAQENIFLPVIDGDIAATTATLRWPAGSNVTSFLINPGAISRAITEDEKAAGIATITGLTGETNYTVTLLRENKVRGNVSFETLIDIGDATAVYPEDDLNAVITAAAPGDALVLFPGDYTVYTGIIILDKSITISGLYPFDKPKVHVQFSIEGGATDVTINNLDIDGDEALNDVFRFNTAGFDYASLSINGSNIHDFTRSFIAGNVASTVASVSVDNCVLTNVLTSGGDFIDFRNTHVTDVSITNSTFNNCAPGRDFVRIDAAGGYTGTGLNTNVLIDHCTLFGVSNTTDRILYVRFNTNSLTVQNTLFAESNAIYTNQTSTSAPTFENNNYFNTTGLHIFPDVPGNIKIDQSGDFTILDPGFTNAAEGNFTITNQTLLDNAVGDPRWRQQ
;
A
#
# COMPACT_ATOMS: atom_id res chain seq x y z
N MET A 1 13.44 37.41 33.32
CA MET A 1 13.82 38.84 33.23
C MET A 1 14.72 38.99 32.00
N ASN A 2 14.24 39.77 31.03
CA ASN A 2 14.63 39.78 29.62
C ASN A 2 16.12 39.95 29.30
N LYS A 3 16.62 39.15 28.36
CA LYS A 3 17.56 39.64 27.35
C LYS A 3 17.48 38.80 26.06
N SER A 4 16.95 39.44 25.03
CA SER A 4 16.96 39.03 23.63
C SER A 4 18.40 38.96 23.12
N ILE A 5 18.77 37.80 22.60
CA ILE A 5 19.96 37.56 21.78
C ILE A 5 19.49 37.61 20.33
N LYS A 6 19.83 38.68 19.63
CA LYS A 6 20.06 38.68 18.19
C LYS A 6 21.00 39.84 17.90
N ASP A 7 22.00 39.53 17.09
CA ASP A 7 22.94 40.42 16.41
C ASP A 7 24.34 40.57 17.02
N ILE A 8 25.32 40.48 16.11
CA ILE A 8 26.80 40.52 16.25
C ILE A 8 27.37 39.07 16.35
N VAL A 9 27.95 38.46 15.31
CA VAL A 9 29.22 38.76 14.61
C VAL A 9 29.20 37.99 13.26
N MET A 10 29.25 38.65 12.08
CA MET A 10 30.45 38.83 11.20
C MET A 10 31.09 37.50 10.74
N LYS A 11 31.37 37.18 9.46
CA LYS A 11 31.73 37.82 8.18
C LYS A 11 31.46 36.72 7.13
N SER A 12 31.00 36.92 5.91
CA SER A 12 31.57 37.63 4.76
C SER A 12 30.54 37.43 3.63
N ILE A 13 30.04 38.45 2.94
CA ILE A 13 30.53 38.85 1.61
C ILE A 13 29.76 40.14 1.23
N SER A 14 30.54 41.18 0.91
CA SER A 14 30.25 42.42 0.16
C SER A 14 28.85 43.04 0.18
N ARG A 15 28.75 44.14 0.94
CA ARG A 15 27.91 45.31 0.66
C ARG A 15 28.33 45.98 -0.66
N LEU A 16 27.36 46.38 -1.49
CA LEU A 16 27.51 47.58 -2.31
C LEU A 16 26.15 48.20 -2.64
N SER A 17 25.79 49.23 -1.88
CA SER A 17 24.95 50.34 -2.33
C SER A 17 25.81 51.29 -3.16
N LYS A 18 25.35 51.74 -4.34
CA LYS A 18 25.36 53.15 -4.80
C LYS A 18 25.14 53.27 -6.32
N ASN A 19 24.22 54.17 -6.64
CA ASN A 19 24.08 54.92 -7.88
C ASN A 19 25.41 55.46 -8.43
N ILE A 20 25.51 55.64 -9.76
CA ILE A 20 26.19 56.72 -10.54
C ILE A 20 26.21 56.25 -12.02
N PHE A 21 25.46 56.88 -12.94
CA PHE A 21 25.75 58.09 -13.73
C PHE A 21 26.71 57.87 -14.93
N ILE A 22 26.30 58.46 -16.07
CA ILE A 22 27.06 58.95 -17.24
C ILE A 22 26.97 58.15 -18.55
N GLY A 23 26.32 58.81 -19.51
CA GLY A 23 26.45 58.60 -20.95
C GLY A 23 25.67 59.62 -21.79
N LEU A 24 25.66 60.90 -21.40
CA LEU A 24 25.08 61.97 -22.21
C LEU A 24 26.14 62.42 -23.26
N LEU A 25 25.82 62.32 -24.55
CA LEU A 25 26.40 63.21 -25.56
C LEU A 25 25.35 63.60 -26.62
N SER A 26 24.90 64.83 -26.43
CA SER A 26 24.17 65.75 -27.30
C SER A 26 24.61 65.77 -28.78
N LEU A 27 23.66 65.99 -29.70
CA LEU A 27 23.60 67.14 -30.64
C LEU A 27 22.33 67.14 -31.54
N ILE A 28 21.48 68.17 -31.36
CA ILE A 28 20.69 68.97 -32.36
C ILE A 28 19.56 68.23 -33.13
N VAL A 29 18.31 68.66 -33.30
CA VAL A 29 17.67 70.00 -33.43
C VAL A 29 16.22 69.95 -32.91
N ILE A 30 15.78 71.09 -32.39
CA ILE A 30 14.43 71.46 -31.97
C ILE A 30 13.49 71.50 -33.18
N SER A 31 12.30 70.89 -33.08
CA SER A 31 11.10 71.33 -33.80
C SER A 31 9.88 70.76 -33.10
N ALA A 32 8.98 71.65 -32.69
CA ALA A 32 7.70 71.32 -32.08
C ALA A 32 6.91 70.30 -32.90
N CYS A 33 6.33 69.31 -32.22
CA CYS A 33 5.13 68.63 -32.68
C CYS A 33 4.29 68.34 -31.43
N GLU A 34 3.08 68.90 -31.42
CA GLU A 34 2.11 68.78 -30.33
C GLU A 34 1.83 67.32 -29.99
N ASP A 35 1.63 67.03 -28.70
CA ASP A 35 0.95 65.82 -28.24
C ASP A 35 -0.50 65.85 -28.72
N ASN A 36 -0.71 65.38 -29.95
CA ASN A 36 -2.02 64.97 -30.47
C ASN A 36 -1.88 63.53 -30.98
N ILE A 37 -1.92 62.58 -30.05
CA ILE A 37 -2.33 61.22 -30.38
C ILE A 37 -3.82 61.18 -30.01
N ASP A 38 -4.67 61.27 -31.03
CA ASP A 38 -6.09 60.94 -30.86
C ASP A 38 -6.21 59.55 -30.24
N PRO A 39 -7.01 59.35 -29.18
CA PRO A 39 -7.33 58.00 -28.72
C PRO A 39 -7.95 57.24 -29.88
N VAL A 40 -7.48 56.02 -30.16
CA VAL A 40 -8.12 55.13 -31.12
C VAL A 40 -9.49 54.76 -30.54
N GLU A 41 -10.54 55.49 -30.94
CA GLU A 41 -11.91 55.25 -30.47
C GLU A 41 -12.58 54.06 -31.16
N GLU A 42 -12.05 53.57 -32.29
CA GLU A 42 -12.58 52.40 -33.01
C GLU A 42 -11.49 51.42 -33.47
N LEU A 43 -11.56 50.19 -32.95
CA LEU A 43 -10.77 49.06 -33.43
C LEU A 43 -11.37 48.51 -34.73
N ASN A 44 -10.81 48.90 -35.88
CA ASN A 44 -11.16 48.31 -37.18
C ASN A 44 -10.48 46.94 -37.35
N LEU A 45 -11.13 45.89 -36.87
CA LEU A 45 -10.67 44.52 -37.02
C LEU A 45 -11.10 43.95 -38.39
N SER A 46 -10.17 43.41 -39.16
CA SER A 46 -10.49 42.68 -40.41
C SER A 46 -10.79 41.19 -40.17
N ARG A 47 -10.61 40.73 -38.92
CA ARG A 47 -10.76 39.34 -38.52
C ARG A 47 -11.07 39.20 -37.03
N VAL A 48 -11.66 38.07 -36.67
CA VAL A 48 -11.90 37.68 -35.27
C VAL A 48 -10.56 37.62 -34.51
N LEU A 49 -10.54 38.12 -33.27
CA LEU A 49 -9.37 38.00 -32.41
C LEU A 49 -9.11 36.53 -32.06
N THR A 50 -7.84 36.14 -31.94
CA THR A 50 -7.46 34.79 -31.48
C THR A 50 -8.17 34.48 -30.15
N PRO A 51 -8.80 33.32 -29.96
CA PRO A 51 -9.29 32.88 -28.66
C PRO A 51 -8.16 32.97 -27.61
N VAL A 52 -8.48 33.42 -26.40
CA VAL A 52 -7.51 33.47 -25.27
C VAL A 52 -8.01 32.58 -24.15
N GLU A 53 -7.16 32.32 -23.16
CA GLU A 53 -7.47 31.44 -22.05
C GLU A 53 -7.91 30.04 -22.52
N LEU A 54 -7.30 29.53 -23.60
CA LEU A 54 -7.51 28.15 -24.03
C LEU A 54 -6.93 27.21 -22.97
N VAL A 55 -7.82 26.55 -22.25
CA VAL A 55 -7.50 25.61 -21.19
C VAL A 55 -7.98 24.22 -21.61
N ALA A 56 -7.10 23.24 -21.46
CA ALA A 56 -7.45 21.83 -21.57
C ALA A 56 -7.47 21.20 -20.17
N ARG A 57 -8.48 20.37 -19.89
CA ARG A 57 -8.61 19.58 -18.66
C ARG A 57 -8.94 18.14 -19.01
N ILE A 58 -8.40 17.19 -18.25
CA ILE A 58 -8.79 15.79 -18.35
C ILE A 58 -10.01 15.54 -17.45
N ARG A 59 -11.04 14.94 -18.03
CA ARG A 59 -12.23 14.40 -17.37
C ARG A 59 -12.27 12.90 -17.59
N ASN A 60 -12.75 12.13 -16.60
CA ASN A 60 -12.93 10.68 -16.72
C ASN A 60 -11.73 9.94 -17.34
N LEU A 61 -10.51 10.36 -16.96
CA LEU A 61 -9.20 9.85 -17.43
C LEU A 61 -8.86 10.12 -18.91
N THR A 62 -9.80 10.02 -19.83
CA THR A 62 -9.54 10.05 -21.28
C THR A 62 -10.33 11.11 -22.06
N THR A 63 -11.18 11.87 -21.40
CA THR A 63 -11.94 12.96 -22.04
C THR A 63 -11.17 14.25 -21.94
N ILE A 64 -10.85 14.88 -23.08
CA ILE A 64 -10.28 16.22 -23.14
C ILE A 64 -11.43 17.22 -23.17
N GLU A 65 -11.53 18.02 -22.12
CA GLU A 65 -12.42 19.17 -22.00
C GLU A 65 -11.65 20.45 -22.38
N LEU A 66 -12.16 21.21 -23.36
CA LEU A 66 -11.59 22.48 -23.78
C LEU A 66 -12.54 23.64 -23.46
N THR A 67 -11.96 24.71 -22.91
CA THR A 67 -12.62 26.00 -22.69
C THR A 67 -11.73 27.12 -23.19
N TRP A 68 -12.32 28.23 -23.65
CA TRP A 68 -11.63 29.46 -24.02
C TRP A 68 -12.59 30.65 -23.88
N ASP A 69 -12.02 31.85 -23.87
CA ASP A 69 -12.80 33.08 -23.90
C ASP A 69 -13.44 33.30 -25.27
N LEU A 70 -14.77 33.50 -25.25
CA LEU A 70 -15.56 33.77 -26.45
C LEU A 70 -15.16 35.12 -27.09
N ARG A 71 -15.43 35.22 -28.38
CA ARG A 71 -15.18 36.39 -29.22
C ARG A 71 -16.50 36.83 -29.82
N ASP A 72 -16.87 38.07 -29.57
CA ASP A 72 -18.17 38.64 -30.01
C ASP A 72 -18.32 38.58 -31.54
N GLU A 73 -17.21 38.58 -32.29
CA GLU A 73 -17.20 38.51 -33.74
C GLU A 73 -17.24 37.08 -34.30
N ALA A 74 -17.12 36.05 -33.44
CA ALA A 74 -17.14 34.64 -33.84
C ALA A 74 -18.56 34.04 -33.73
N VAL A 75 -19.03 33.39 -34.79
CA VAL A 75 -20.30 32.65 -34.77
C VAL A 75 -20.14 31.18 -34.44
N GLU A 76 -18.97 30.62 -34.73
CA GLU A 76 -18.61 29.23 -34.47
C GLU A 76 -17.10 29.13 -34.22
N TYR A 77 -16.67 28.01 -33.68
CA TYR A 77 -15.26 27.67 -33.52
C TYR A 77 -14.95 26.35 -34.23
N VAL A 78 -13.79 26.29 -34.86
CA VAL A 78 -13.21 25.05 -35.38
C VAL A 78 -12.10 24.63 -34.44
N VAL A 79 -12.20 23.41 -33.93
CA VAL A 79 -11.20 22.77 -33.08
C VAL A 79 -10.59 21.60 -33.84
N GLU A 80 -9.26 21.50 -33.83
CA GLU A 80 -8.54 20.37 -34.40
C GLU A 80 -7.65 19.73 -33.35
N PHE A 81 -7.59 18.41 -33.38
CA PHE A 81 -6.75 17.60 -32.50
C PHE A 81 -5.71 16.83 -33.31
N SER A 82 -4.51 16.70 -32.75
CA SER A 82 -3.41 15.87 -33.23
C SER A 82 -2.81 15.06 -32.09
N GLU A 83 -2.32 13.85 -32.38
CA GLU A 83 -1.53 13.05 -31.43
C GLU A 83 -0.05 13.44 -31.55
N ASP A 84 0.27 14.65 -31.14
CA ASP A 84 1.63 15.21 -31.19
C ASP A 84 1.83 16.29 -30.11
N SER A 85 2.94 17.03 -30.22
CA SER A 85 3.34 18.09 -29.30
C SER A 85 3.36 19.46 -30.00
N LEU A 86 2.19 19.92 -30.42
CA LEU A 86 1.88 21.21 -31.07
C LEU A 86 2.37 21.31 -32.53
N GLU A 87 2.63 20.17 -33.17
CA GLU A 87 3.15 20.12 -34.54
C GLU A 87 2.01 20.15 -35.57
N PHE A 88 0.86 19.54 -35.23
CA PHE A 88 -0.33 19.42 -36.09
C PHE A 88 -0.01 18.83 -37.47
N THR A 89 0.90 17.86 -37.53
CA THR A 89 1.33 17.20 -38.78
C THR A 89 0.28 16.24 -39.33
N SER A 90 -0.53 15.65 -38.44
CA SER A 90 -1.67 14.81 -38.77
C SER A 90 -2.85 15.17 -37.87
N ILE A 91 -3.95 15.62 -38.46
CA ILE A 91 -5.18 15.94 -37.74
C ILE A 91 -5.99 14.65 -37.60
N ILE A 92 -6.19 14.23 -36.35
CA ILE A 92 -6.93 13.00 -36.02
C ILE A 92 -8.41 13.26 -35.78
N ARG A 93 -8.79 14.51 -35.50
CA ARG A 93 -10.18 14.93 -35.27
C ARG A 93 -10.35 16.42 -35.55
N THR A 94 -11.45 16.79 -36.19
CA THR A 94 -11.91 18.17 -36.37
C THR A 94 -13.34 18.28 -35.87
N VAL A 95 -13.62 19.30 -35.06
CA VAL A 95 -14.94 19.57 -34.48
C VAL A 95 -15.30 21.03 -34.76
N THR A 96 -16.55 21.26 -35.18
CA THR A 96 -17.12 22.61 -35.24
C THR A 96 -18.11 22.74 -34.09
N VAL A 97 -18.00 23.80 -33.30
CA VAL A 97 -18.77 24.00 -32.07
C VAL A 97 -19.30 25.43 -31.97
N SER A 98 -20.56 25.57 -31.56
CA SER A 98 -21.17 26.87 -31.27
C SER A 98 -20.67 27.41 -29.93
N PRO A 99 -20.63 28.73 -29.72
CA PRO A 99 -20.38 29.31 -28.39
C PRO A 99 -21.22 28.70 -27.26
N ASP A 100 -22.48 28.34 -27.56
CA ASP A 100 -23.44 27.80 -26.58
C ASP A 100 -23.16 26.34 -26.19
N ASP A 101 -22.30 25.63 -26.95
CA ASP A 101 -21.98 24.22 -26.75
C ASP A 101 -20.67 24.02 -25.96
N LEU A 102 -20.15 25.07 -25.32
CA LEU A 102 -18.97 24.99 -24.47
C LEU A 102 -19.32 24.59 -23.01
N PRO A 103 -18.45 23.81 -22.33
CA PRO A 103 -17.13 23.33 -22.78
C PRO A 103 -17.21 22.20 -23.82
N LEU A 104 -16.28 22.20 -24.79
CA LEU A 104 -16.16 21.08 -25.73
C LEU A 104 -15.53 19.87 -25.02
N GLN A 105 -16.14 18.70 -25.13
CA GLN A 105 -15.62 17.46 -24.57
C GLN A 105 -15.47 16.38 -25.63
N GLU A 106 -14.27 15.83 -25.78
CA GLU A 106 -13.96 14.79 -26.76
C GLU A 106 -13.20 13.64 -26.09
N VAL A 107 -13.57 12.39 -26.40
CA VAL A 107 -12.95 11.18 -25.83
C VAL A 107 -11.79 10.73 -26.70
N PHE A 108 -10.66 10.44 -26.06
CA PHE A 108 -9.41 10.00 -26.69
C PHE A 108 -8.87 8.72 -26.04
N ASP A 109 -7.71 8.25 -26.49
CA ASP A 109 -7.03 7.12 -25.84
C ASP A 109 -6.31 7.58 -24.58
N GLY A 110 -6.19 6.70 -23.58
CA GLY A 110 -5.42 6.95 -22.37
C GLY A 110 -3.91 7.04 -22.61
N GLU A 111 -3.19 7.58 -21.62
CA GLU A 111 -1.72 7.71 -21.60
C GLU A 111 -1.12 8.33 -22.89
N THR A 112 -1.88 9.17 -23.58
CA THR A 112 -1.50 9.68 -24.90
C THR A 112 -1.43 11.19 -24.86
N ARG A 113 -0.35 11.74 -25.44
CA ARG A 113 -0.19 13.19 -25.59
C ARG A 113 -0.96 13.66 -26.82
N TYR A 114 -1.79 14.67 -26.61
CA TYR A 114 -2.53 15.34 -27.65
C TYR A 114 -2.19 16.82 -27.69
N SER A 115 -2.43 17.40 -28.86
CA SER A 115 -2.44 18.82 -29.10
C SER A 115 -3.80 19.21 -29.65
N ALA A 116 -4.35 20.31 -29.16
CA ALA A 116 -5.58 20.88 -29.65
C ALA A 116 -5.33 22.31 -30.09
N ARG A 117 -5.98 22.72 -31.18
CA ARG A 117 -5.99 24.11 -31.63
C ARG A 117 -7.40 24.57 -31.93
N VAL A 118 -7.72 25.82 -31.59
CA VAL A 118 -9.02 26.44 -31.86
C VAL A 118 -8.88 27.75 -32.63
N LYS A 119 -9.75 27.97 -33.62
CA LYS A 119 -9.94 29.26 -34.28
C LYS A 119 -11.42 29.64 -34.28
N GLY A 120 -11.72 30.93 -34.17
CA GLY A 120 -13.06 31.47 -34.35
C GLY A 120 -13.36 31.73 -35.84
N ILE A 121 -14.58 31.41 -36.25
CA ILE A 121 -15.11 31.68 -37.58
C ILE A 121 -15.92 32.97 -37.52
N GLY A 122 -15.48 33.98 -38.26
CA GLY A 122 -16.12 35.30 -38.29
C GLY A 122 -17.39 35.32 -39.13
N ALA A 123 -18.31 36.21 -38.76
CA ALA A 123 -19.47 36.59 -39.58
C ALA A 123 -19.40 38.06 -40.00
N ASN A 124 -20.35 38.54 -40.81
CA ASN A 124 -20.55 39.95 -41.13
C ASN A 124 -19.30 40.71 -41.65
N GLY A 125 -18.42 40.03 -42.39
CA GLY A 125 -17.23 40.64 -42.99
C GLY A 125 -15.93 40.46 -42.21
N PHE A 126 -15.96 39.83 -41.03
CA PHE A 126 -14.75 39.42 -40.31
C PHE A 126 -14.21 38.09 -40.86
N GLY A 127 -12.90 38.05 -41.16
CA GLY A 127 -12.21 36.80 -41.45
C GLY A 127 -12.01 35.92 -40.21
N GLU A 128 -11.62 34.66 -40.42
CA GLU A 128 -11.28 33.71 -39.34
C GLU A 128 -10.19 34.26 -38.41
N SER A 129 -10.12 33.80 -37.16
CA SER A 129 -9.04 34.15 -36.22
C SER A 129 -7.73 33.41 -36.49
N ASN A 130 -6.66 33.74 -35.76
CA ASN A 130 -5.51 32.84 -35.65
C ASN A 130 -5.88 31.67 -34.74
N TRP A 131 -5.06 30.62 -34.78
CA TRP A 131 -5.17 29.49 -33.88
C TRP A 131 -4.64 29.84 -32.49
N ALA A 132 -5.40 29.51 -31.45
CA ALA A 132 -4.89 29.26 -30.12
C ALA A 132 -4.56 27.77 -30.00
N THR A 133 -3.49 27.41 -29.28
CA THR A 133 -3.04 26.02 -29.18
C THR A 133 -2.79 25.61 -27.73
N VAL A 134 -2.99 24.34 -27.43
CA VAL A 134 -2.75 23.74 -26.12
C VAL A 134 -2.31 22.29 -26.30
N THR A 135 -1.49 21.78 -25.40
CA THR A 135 -1.16 20.35 -25.32
C THR A 135 -1.62 19.79 -24.00
N ILE A 136 -2.04 18.53 -23.99
CA ILE A 136 -2.47 17.82 -22.79
C ILE A 136 -2.18 16.33 -22.93
N MET A 137 -2.01 15.64 -21.81
CA MET A 137 -1.83 14.20 -21.76
C MET A 137 -3.02 13.58 -21.04
N THR A 138 -3.69 12.61 -21.67
CA THR A 138 -4.73 11.81 -21.03
C THR A 138 -4.12 10.94 -19.94
N ALA A 139 -4.91 10.62 -18.92
CA ALA A 139 -4.50 9.74 -17.83
C ALA A 139 -4.56 8.27 -18.28
N GLN A 140 -4.02 7.37 -17.46
CA GLN A 140 -4.13 5.93 -17.66
C GLN A 140 -5.59 5.49 -17.59
N GLU A 141 -6.04 4.77 -18.62
CA GLU A 141 -7.37 4.15 -18.64
C GLU A 141 -7.29 2.76 -17.99
N ASN A 142 -8.32 2.41 -17.21
CA ASN A 142 -8.52 1.03 -16.79
C ASN A 142 -9.99 0.61 -16.94
N ILE A 143 -10.28 -0.17 -17.98
CA ILE A 143 -11.63 -0.67 -18.25
C ILE A 143 -11.88 -2.07 -17.68
N PHE A 144 -10.92 -2.68 -16.99
CA PHE A 144 -11.21 -3.92 -16.27
C PHE A 144 -12.31 -3.68 -15.24
N LEU A 145 -13.23 -4.63 -15.13
CA LEU A 145 -14.13 -4.71 -13.99
C LEU A 145 -13.36 -5.33 -12.81
N PRO A 146 -13.76 -5.02 -11.56
CA PRO A 146 -13.15 -5.64 -10.39
C PRO A 146 -13.17 -7.16 -10.48
N VAL A 147 -12.05 -7.78 -10.10
CA VAL A 147 -11.98 -9.23 -9.87
C VAL A 147 -12.85 -9.55 -8.66
N ILE A 148 -13.64 -10.61 -8.75
CA ILE A 148 -14.49 -11.10 -7.66
C ILE A 148 -14.04 -12.49 -7.21
N ASP A 149 -14.49 -12.89 -6.02
CA ASP A 149 -14.18 -14.20 -5.46
C ASP A 149 -14.54 -15.33 -6.43
N GLY A 150 -13.61 -16.27 -6.60
CA GLY A 150 -13.74 -17.38 -7.55
C GLY A 150 -13.28 -17.09 -8.98
N ASP A 151 -12.94 -15.84 -9.33
CA ASP A 151 -12.37 -15.53 -10.65
C ASP A 151 -10.96 -16.09 -10.84
N ILE A 152 -10.21 -16.16 -9.75
CA ILE A 152 -8.82 -16.59 -9.74
C ILE A 152 -8.74 -18.00 -9.18
N ALA A 153 -8.08 -18.88 -9.93
CA ALA A 153 -7.76 -20.24 -9.53
C ALA A 153 -6.24 -20.46 -9.60
N ALA A 154 -5.79 -21.68 -9.29
CA ALA A 154 -4.36 -22.01 -9.30
C ALA A 154 -3.70 -21.83 -10.68
N THR A 155 -4.41 -22.21 -11.75
CA THR A 155 -3.84 -22.22 -13.12
C THR A 155 -4.65 -21.41 -14.12
N THR A 156 -5.68 -20.69 -13.64
CA THR A 156 -6.55 -19.88 -14.48
C THR A 156 -6.99 -18.59 -13.81
N ALA A 157 -7.29 -17.57 -14.61
CA ALA A 157 -7.88 -16.31 -14.14
C ALA A 157 -8.95 -15.83 -15.11
N THR A 158 -10.12 -15.47 -14.57
CA THR A 158 -11.23 -14.93 -15.35
C THR A 158 -11.28 -13.42 -15.19
N LEU A 159 -11.12 -12.69 -16.29
CA LEU A 159 -11.10 -11.23 -16.31
C LEU A 159 -12.28 -10.70 -17.12
N ARG A 160 -12.85 -9.56 -16.68
CA ARG A 160 -14.02 -8.94 -17.31
C ARG A 160 -13.78 -7.47 -17.64
N TRP A 161 -14.44 -6.99 -18.68
CA TRP A 161 -14.45 -5.59 -19.12
C TRP A 161 -15.79 -5.30 -19.83
N PRO A 162 -16.15 -4.03 -20.13
CA PRO A 162 -17.40 -3.74 -20.83
C PRO A 162 -17.51 -4.49 -22.16
N ALA A 163 -18.60 -5.25 -22.34
CA ALA A 163 -18.87 -6.03 -23.53
C ALA A 163 -18.81 -5.17 -24.83
N GLY A 164 -18.21 -5.72 -25.89
CA GLY A 164 -18.04 -5.02 -27.17
C GLY A 164 -16.95 -3.95 -27.19
N SER A 165 -16.19 -3.77 -26.10
CA SER A 165 -15.06 -2.84 -26.08
C SER A 165 -14.03 -3.17 -27.16
N ASN A 166 -13.43 -2.13 -27.74
CA ASN A 166 -12.41 -2.33 -28.75
C ASN A 166 -11.06 -2.73 -28.12
N VAL A 167 -10.81 -4.03 -28.02
CA VAL A 167 -9.61 -4.66 -27.48
C VAL A 167 -9.10 -5.74 -28.45
N THR A 168 -7.81 -6.06 -28.37
CA THR A 168 -7.15 -6.98 -29.31
C THR A 168 -6.35 -8.08 -28.62
N SER A 169 -5.75 -7.80 -27.45
CA SER A 169 -4.85 -8.74 -26.81
C SER A 169 -4.67 -8.46 -25.31
N PHE A 170 -4.20 -9.47 -24.60
CA PHE A 170 -3.60 -9.36 -23.28
C PHE A 170 -2.08 -9.46 -23.37
N LEU A 171 -1.38 -8.69 -22.55
CA LEU A 171 0.01 -8.94 -22.19
C LEU A 171 0.04 -9.43 -20.74
N ILE A 172 0.49 -10.66 -20.52
CA ILE A 172 0.47 -11.33 -19.22
C ILE A 172 1.90 -11.43 -18.70
N ASN A 173 2.12 -10.89 -17.50
CA ASN A 173 3.40 -10.96 -16.77
C ASN A 173 3.20 -11.71 -15.45
N PRO A 174 4.13 -12.55 -14.99
CA PRO A 174 5.45 -12.85 -15.60
C PRO A 174 5.35 -13.61 -16.92
N GLY A 175 6.43 -13.52 -17.73
CA GLY A 175 6.58 -14.24 -19.00
C GLY A 175 6.36 -13.41 -20.27
N ALA A 176 5.86 -12.17 -20.15
CA ALA A 176 5.57 -11.28 -21.28
C ALA A 176 4.74 -11.97 -22.39
N ILE A 177 3.77 -12.78 -21.99
CA ILE A 177 2.97 -13.61 -22.88
C ILE A 177 1.91 -12.73 -23.54
N SER A 178 1.96 -12.62 -24.87
CA SER A 178 0.92 -11.96 -25.66
C SER A 178 -0.15 -12.97 -26.05
N ARG A 179 -1.39 -12.77 -25.58
CA ARG A 179 -2.55 -13.60 -25.90
C ARG A 179 -3.59 -12.78 -26.65
N ALA A 180 -3.91 -13.18 -27.88
CA ALA A 180 -4.98 -12.54 -28.64
C ALA A 180 -6.34 -12.72 -27.95
N ILE A 181 -7.17 -11.68 -28.00
CA ILE A 181 -8.57 -11.73 -27.59
C ILE A 181 -9.39 -12.18 -28.78
N THR A 182 -10.20 -13.20 -28.59
CA THR A 182 -11.11 -13.72 -29.62
C THR A 182 -12.32 -12.79 -29.81
N GLU A 183 -12.98 -12.87 -30.97
CA GLU A 183 -14.18 -12.07 -31.23
C GLU A 183 -15.32 -12.39 -30.24
N ASP A 184 -15.42 -13.64 -29.77
CA ASP A 184 -16.43 -14.04 -28.77
C ASP A 184 -16.13 -13.46 -27.38
N GLU A 185 -14.87 -13.53 -26.93
CA GLU A 185 -14.42 -12.87 -25.69
C GLU A 185 -14.65 -11.35 -25.75
N LYS A 186 -14.35 -10.73 -26.90
CA LYS A 186 -14.58 -9.31 -27.15
C LYS A 186 -16.07 -8.94 -27.09
N ALA A 187 -16.93 -9.73 -27.74
CA ALA A 187 -18.37 -9.52 -27.75
C ALA A 187 -18.97 -9.69 -26.34
N ALA A 188 -18.49 -10.66 -25.57
CA ALA A 188 -18.98 -10.94 -24.23
C ALA A 188 -18.35 -10.04 -23.14
N GLY A 189 -17.17 -9.47 -23.37
CA GLY A 189 -16.44 -8.69 -22.37
C GLY A 189 -15.82 -9.54 -21.26
N ILE A 190 -15.47 -10.80 -21.55
CA ILE A 190 -14.94 -11.75 -20.57
C ILE A 190 -13.96 -12.71 -21.22
N ALA A 191 -12.90 -13.06 -20.50
CA ALA A 191 -11.99 -14.12 -20.91
C ALA A 191 -11.41 -14.88 -19.72
N THR A 192 -11.18 -16.17 -19.91
CA THR A 192 -10.42 -17.00 -18.96
C THR A 192 -9.03 -17.25 -19.51
N ILE A 193 -8.02 -16.71 -18.83
CA ILE A 193 -6.61 -16.99 -19.06
C ILE A 193 -6.30 -18.34 -18.41
N THR A 194 -5.62 -19.23 -19.12
CA THR A 194 -5.26 -20.57 -18.66
C THR A 194 -3.75 -20.80 -18.73
N GLY A 195 -3.24 -21.82 -18.05
CA GLY A 195 -1.82 -22.17 -18.08
C GLY A 195 -0.97 -21.24 -17.22
N LEU A 196 -1.59 -20.64 -16.19
CA LEU A 196 -0.90 -19.91 -15.14
C LEU A 196 -0.24 -20.91 -14.18
N THR A 197 0.77 -20.45 -13.46
CA THR A 197 1.41 -21.16 -12.35
C THR A 197 0.70 -20.77 -11.06
N GLY A 198 0.44 -21.72 -10.16
CA GLY A 198 -0.11 -21.43 -8.82
C GLY A 198 0.82 -20.55 -7.98
N GLU A 199 0.26 -19.90 -6.96
CA GLU A 199 1.00 -19.05 -6.00
C GLU A 199 1.93 -18.04 -6.71
N THR A 200 1.44 -17.42 -7.79
CA THR A 200 2.22 -16.51 -8.63
C THR A 200 1.48 -15.19 -8.81
N ASN A 201 2.15 -14.09 -8.50
CA ASN A 201 1.66 -12.75 -8.77
C ASN A 201 1.70 -12.46 -10.29
N TYR A 202 0.54 -12.21 -10.87
CA TYR A 202 0.37 -11.82 -12.27
C TYR A 202 -0.05 -10.36 -12.40
N THR A 203 0.43 -9.72 -13.46
CA THR A 203 -0.10 -8.45 -13.98
C THR A 203 -0.52 -8.67 -15.42
N VAL A 204 -1.78 -8.39 -15.72
CA VAL A 204 -2.36 -8.49 -17.06
C VAL A 204 -2.70 -7.10 -17.58
N THR A 205 -2.10 -6.74 -18.70
CA THR A 205 -2.41 -5.50 -19.43
C THR A 205 -3.36 -5.81 -20.58
N LEU A 206 -4.51 -5.13 -20.61
CA LEU A 206 -5.48 -5.18 -21.70
C LEU A 206 -5.08 -4.16 -22.77
N LEU A 207 -5.00 -4.59 -24.02
CA LEU A 207 -4.50 -3.78 -25.13
C LEU A 207 -5.53 -3.63 -26.24
N ARG A 208 -5.48 -2.47 -26.90
CA ARG A 208 -5.98 -2.24 -28.26
C ARG A 208 -4.79 -1.92 -29.14
N GLU A 209 -4.32 -2.92 -29.88
CA GLU A 209 -3.03 -2.90 -30.57
C GLU A 209 -1.90 -2.59 -29.58
N ASN A 210 -1.33 -1.38 -29.65
CA ASN A 210 -0.25 -0.93 -28.77
C ASN A 210 -0.72 0.03 -27.67
N LYS A 211 -2.03 0.32 -27.58
CA LYS A 211 -2.60 1.23 -26.59
C LYS A 211 -3.14 0.45 -25.39
N VAL A 212 -2.71 0.85 -24.19
CA VAL A 212 -3.20 0.29 -22.92
C VAL A 212 -4.65 0.71 -22.70
N ARG A 213 -5.50 -0.26 -22.39
CA ARG A 213 -6.91 -0.08 -22.03
C ARG A 213 -7.17 -0.41 -20.55
N GLY A 214 -6.23 -1.09 -19.89
CA GLY A 214 -6.31 -1.37 -18.48
C GLY A 214 -5.22 -2.31 -18.00
N ASN A 215 -5.04 -2.34 -16.68
CA ASN A 215 -4.14 -3.25 -15.99
C ASN A 215 -4.88 -3.87 -14.81
N VAL A 216 -4.66 -5.16 -14.58
CA VAL A 216 -5.15 -5.86 -13.38
C VAL A 216 -4.04 -6.74 -12.85
N SER A 217 -3.86 -6.72 -11.54
CA SER A 217 -2.92 -7.59 -10.84
C SER A 217 -3.68 -8.51 -9.90
N PHE A 218 -3.24 -9.76 -9.82
CA PHE A 218 -3.82 -10.79 -8.95
C PHE A 218 -2.77 -11.87 -8.66
N GLU A 219 -2.97 -12.63 -7.60
CA GLU A 219 -2.16 -13.80 -7.27
C GLU A 219 -2.99 -15.07 -7.51
N THR A 220 -2.44 -16.02 -8.28
CA THR A 220 -3.09 -17.32 -8.46
C THR A 220 -3.11 -18.12 -7.16
N LEU A 221 -4.16 -18.93 -6.99
CA LEU A 221 -4.33 -19.73 -5.78
C LEU A 221 -3.30 -20.85 -5.68
N ILE A 222 -3.26 -21.51 -4.51
CA ILE A 222 -2.46 -22.70 -4.28
C ILE A 222 -2.82 -23.80 -5.29
N ASP A 223 -1.79 -24.35 -5.96
CA ASP A 223 -1.95 -25.57 -6.73
C ASP A 223 -1.90 -26.75 -5.77
N ILE A 224 -3.07 -27.36 -5.53
CA ILE A 224 -3.22 -28.43 -4.53
C ILE A 224 -2.41 -29.68 -4.89
N GLY A 225 -1.99 -29.88 -6.14
CA GLY A 225 -1.13 -31.00 -6.54
C GLY A 225 -1.52 -32.35 -5.90
N ASP A 226 -0.57 -32.96 -5.18
CA ASP A 226 -0.73 -34.20 -4.41
C ASP A 226 -1.05 -33.96 -2.91
N ALA A 227 -1.42 -32.74 -2.53
CA ALA A 227 -1.76 -32.41 -1.14
C ALA A 227 -3.02 -33.13 -0.66
N THR A 228 -3.10 -33.38 0.64
CA THR A 228 -4.26 -34.03 1.25
C THR A 228 -5.37 -33.01 1.45
N ALA A 229 -6.49 -33.21 0.74
CA ALA A 229 -7.71 -32.44 0.98
C ALA A 229 -8.31 -32.81 2.34
N VAL A 230 -8.71 -31.80 3.11
CA VAL A 230 -9.37 -31.95 4.42
C VAL A 230 -10.65 -31.13 4.40
N TYR A 231 -11.74 -31.72 4.85
CA TYR A 231 -13.07 -31.10 4.85
C TYR A 231 -13.55 -30.82 6.28
N PRO A 232 -14.50 -29.89 6.50
CA PRO A 232 -14.98 -29.52 7.84
C PRO A 232 -15.53 -30.70 8.67
N GLU A 233 -16.04 -31.75 8.02
CA GLU A 233 -16.50 -32.98 8.65
C GLU A 233 -15.39 -33.96 9.07
N ASP A 234 -14.14 -33.71 8.67
CA ASP A 234 -12.99 -34.52 9.08
C ASP A 234 -12.51 -34.13 10.49
N ASP A 235 -12.02 -35.13 11.23
CA ASP A 235 -11.28 -34.88 12.47
C ASP A 235 -9.87 -34.38 12.12
N LEU A 236 -9.68 -33.06 12.12
CA LEU A 236 -8.42 -32.41 11.75
C LEU A 236 -7.23 -32.94 12.56
N ASN A 237 -7.39 -33.23 13.85
CA ASN A 237 -6.33 -33.78 14.67
C ASN A 237 -5.95 -35.21 14.25
N ALA A 238 -6.94 -36.04 13.89
CA ALA A 238 -6.69 -37.36 13.36
C ALA A 238 -5.98 -37.31 11.99
N VAL A 239 -6.36 -36.38 11.12
CA VAL A 239 -5.72 -36.19 9.81
C VAL A 239 -4.25 -35.77 9.96
N ILE A 240 -3.96 -34.80 10.82
CA ILE A 240 -2.59 -34.36 11.15
C ILE A 240 -1.76 -35.50 11.76
N THR A 241 -2.37 -36.30 12.64
CA THR A 241 -1.71 -37.46 13.24
C THR A 241 -1.33 -38.49 12.18
N ALA A 242 -2.18 -38.71 11.17
CA ALA A 242 -1.96 -39.68 10.10
C ALA A 242 -0.96 -39.20 9.02
N ALA A 243 -0.78 -37.88 8.87
CA ALA A 243 0.12 -37.30 7.89
C ALA A 243 1.58 -37.75 8.07
N ALA A 244 2.32 -37.89 6.97
CA ALA A 244 3.75 -38.13 6.98
C ALA A 244 4.51 -36.81 7.24
N PRO A 245 5.77 -36.87 7.75
CA PRO A 245 6.58 -35.68 7.91
C PRO A 245 6.81 -34.97 6.58
N GLY A 246 6.46 -33.68 6.53
CA GLY A 246 6.56 -32.82 5.36
C GLY A 246 5.30 -32.74 4.50
N ASP A 247 4.22 -33.45 4.86
CA ASP A 247 2.97 -33.40 4.11
C ASP A 247 2.32 -32.01 4.14
N ALA A 248 1.58 -31.70 3.07
CA ALA A 248 0.70 -30.55 2.98
C ALA A 248 -0.76 -30.98 3.09
N LEU A 249 -1.48 -30.33 4.00
CA LEU A 249 -2.92 -30.45 4.19
C LEU A 249 -3.60 -29.18 3.64
N VAL A 250 -4.61 -29.36 2.78
CA VAL A 250 -5.39 -28.25 2.22
C VAL A 250 -6.82 -28.35 2.72
N LEU A 251 -7.19 -27.37 3.55
CA LEU A 251 -8.50 -27.29 4.19
C LEU A 251 -9.48 -26.53 3.30
N PHE A 252 -10.60 -27.16 2.97
CA PHE A 252 -11.71 -26.52 2.27
C PHE A 252 -12.46 -25.56 3.20
N PRO A 253 -13.13 -24.52 2.68
CA PRO A 253 -13.88 -23.59 3.52
C PRO A 253 -14.94 -24.28 4.37
N GLY A 254 -15.15 -23.75 5.57
CA GLY A 254 -16.14 -24.22 6.53
C GLY A 254 -15.63 -24.18 7.96
N ASP A 255 -16.47 -24.65 8.89
CA ASP A 255 -16.24 -24.58 10.33
C ASP A 255 -15.86 -25.96 10.90
N TYR A 256 -14.60 -26.10 11.30
CA TYR A 256 -13.99 -27.35 11.77
C TYR A 256 -14.18 -27.49 13.28
N THR A 257 -15.29 -28.13 13.65
CA THR A 257 -15.68 -28.35 15.06
C THR A 257 -15.59 -29.81 15.51
N VAL A 258 -15.23 -30.73 14.62
CA VAL A 258 -15.08 -32.17 14.93
C VAL A 258 -14.00 -32.40 15.99
N TYR A 259 -12.89 -31.67 15.89
CA TYR A 259 -11.88 -31.58 16.93
C TYR A 259 -11.68 -30.12 17.33
N THR A 260 -11.72 -29.86 18.63
CA THR A 260 -11.42 -28.56 19.23
C THR A 260 -10.42 -28.76 20.36
N GLY A 261 -9.55 -27.78 20.60
CA GLY A 261 -8.55 -27.84 21.68
C GLY A 261 -7.13 -27.94 21.17
N ILE A 262 -6.28 -28.71 21.85
CA ILE A 262 -4.83 -28.71 21.58
C ILE A 262 -4.48 -29.77 20.54
N ILE A 263 -3.91 -29.38 19.40
CA ILE A 263 -3.31 -30.27 18.41
C ILE A 263 -1.80 -30.32 18.64
N ILE A 264 -1.24 -31.52 18.68
CA ILE A 264 0.22 -31.72 18.76
C ILE A 264 0.77 -31.84 17.34
N LEU A 265 1.78 -31.02 17.03
CA LEU A 265 2.57 -31.10 15.80
C LEU A 265 3.94 -31.68 16.18
N ASP A 266 4.17 -32.95 15.85
CA ASP A 266 5.42 -33.69 16.15
C ASP A 266 6.20 -34.05 14.87
N LYS A 267 5.84 -33.43 13.75
CA LYS A 267 6.46 -33.60 12.43
C LYS A 267 6.33 -32.30 11.65
N SER A 268 7.27 -32.02 10.74
CA SER A 268 7.12 -30.87 9.84
C SER A 268 5.83 -31.02 9.03
N ILE A 269 5.08 -29.93 8.86
CA ILE A 269 3.77 -29.98 8.20
C ILE A 269 3.36 -28.61 7.67
N THR A 270 2.64 -28.62 6.55
CA THR A 270 1.97 -27.43 6.02
C THR A 270 0.46 -27.60 6.16
N ILE A 271 -0.22 -26.60 6.72
CA ILE A 271 -1.68 -26.56 6.85
C ILE A 271 -2.17 -25.27 6.19
N SER A 272 -2.86 -25.40 5.06
CA SER A 272 -3.27 -24.26 4.23
C SER A 272 -4.78 -24.25 4.01
N GLY A 273 -5.43 -23.11 4.16
CA GLY A 273 -6.77 -22.89 3.62
C GLY A 273 -6.74 -22.82 2.10
N LEU A 274 -7.72 -23.44 1.44
CA LEU A 274 -7.81 -23.47 -0.02
C LEU A 274 -8.01 -22.08 -0.64
N TYR A 275 -8.84 -21.25 0.00
CA TYR A 275 -9.18 -19.91 -0.49
C TYR A 275 -8.78 -18.83 0.52
N PRO A 276 -7.99 -17.83 0.13
CA PRO A 276 -7.62 -16.72 1.03
C PRO A 276 -8.80 -15.81 1.37
N PHE A 277 -9.84 -15.79 0.55
CA PHE A 277 -11.07 -14.99 0.75
C PHE A 277 -12.16 -15.73 1.55
N ASP A 278 -12.09 -17.06 1.65
CA ASP A 278 -13.05 -17.91 2.38
C ASP A 278 -12.28 -18.94 3.22
N LYS A 279 -11.76 -18.45 4.35
CA LYS A 279 -10.80 -19.20 5.16
C LYS A 279 -11.52 -20.28 5.97
N PRO A 280 -10.99 -21.51 6.04
CA PRO A 280 -11.48 -22.52 6.98
C PRO A 280 -11.29 -22.05 8.42
N LYS A 281 -12.36 -22.15 9.21
CA LYS A 281 -12.37 -21.80 10.63
C LYS A 281 -11.99 -23.01 11.47
N VAL A 282 -10.97 -22.89 12.31
CA VAL A 282 -10.47 -23.95 13.20
C VAL A 282 -10.45 -23.47 14.64
N HIS A 283 -10.85 -24.35 15.56
CA HIS A 283 -11.04 -24.06 16.99
C HIS A 283 -9.92 -24.70 17.83
N VAL A 284 -8.67 -24.33 17.56
CA VAL A 284 -7.51 -25.09 18.01
C VAL A 284 -6.33 -24.24 18.48
N GLN A 285 -5.54 -24.84 19.36
CA GLN A 285 -4.20 -24.41 19.77
C GLN A 285 -3.19 -25.43 19.25
N PHE A 286 -2.03 -24.99 18.76
CA PHE A 286 -0.96 -25.86 18.29
C PHE A 286 0.19 -25.96 19.31
N SER A 287 0.46 -27.19 19.77
CA SER A 287 1.68 -27.56 20.53
C SER A 287 2.72 -28.10 19.56
N ILE A 288 3.77 -27.31 19.29
CA ILE A 288 4.88 -27.67 18.41
C ILE A 288 5.91 -28.44 19.24
N GLU A 289 6.08 -29.72 18.91
CA GLU A 289 6.91 -30.68 19.62
C GLU A 289 8.07 -31.21 18.76
N GLY A 290 8.97 -31.94 19.39
CA GLY A 290 10.17 -32.48 18.75
C GLY A 290 9.82 -33.35 17.55
N GLY A 291 10.37 -32.99 16.40
CA GLY A 291 10.09 -33.58 15.09
C GLY A 291 9.40 -32.60 14.14
N ALA A 292 8.68 -31.60 14.66
CA ALA A 292 8.14 -30.48 13.89
C ALA A 292 9.19 -29.40 13.61
N THR A 293 10.21 -29.75 12.84
CA THR A 293 11.30 -28.83 12.50
C THR A 293 10.80 -27.60 11.74
N ASP A 294 9.84 -27.77 10.85
CA ASP A 294 9.25 -26.71 10.02
C ASP A 294 7.73 -26.81 10.01
N VAL A 295 7.04 -25.75 10.47
CA VAL A 295 5.58 -25.67 10.47
C VAL A 295 5.14 -24.46 9.65
N THR A 296 4.24 -24.68 8.69
CA THR A 296 3.65 -23.62 7.86
C THR A 296 2.14 -23.59 8.01
N ILE A 297 1.59 -22.41 8.28
CA ILE A 297 0.16 -22.15 8.43
C ILE A 297 -0.23 -21.04 7.46
N ASN A 298 -1.16 -21.33 6.54
CA ASN A 298 -1.60 -20.35 5.54
C ASN A 298 -3.12 -20.23 5.52
N ASN A 299 -3.62 -19.00 5.40
CA ASN A 299 -5.03 -18.73 5.08
C ASN A 299 -6.05 -19.42 6.00
N LEU A 300 -5.76 -19.54 7.30
CA LEU A 300 -6.72 -20.09 8.27
C LEU A 300 -7.41 -18.97 9.05
N ASP A 301 -8.61 -19.25 9.53
CA ASP A 301 -9.25 -18.50 10.61
C ASP A 301 -9.15 -19.32 11.90
N ILE A 302 -8.28 -18.90 12.82
CA ILE A 302 -7.95 -19.64 14.05
C ILE A 302 -8.62 -18.96 15.23
N ASP A 303 -9.63 -19.62 15.79
CA ASP A 303 -10.42 -19.13 16.91
C ASP A 303 -9.98 -19.81 18.22
N GLY A 304 -9.68 -18.99 19.22
CA GLY A 304 -9.33 -19.45 20.57
C GLY A 304 -10.55 -19.73 21.45
N ASP A 305 -11.77 -19.46 20.98
CA ASP A 305 -13.04 -19.59 21.70
C ASP A 305 -13.06 -18.85 23.05
N GLU A 306 -12.26 -17.78 23.18
CA GLU A 306 -12.01 -17.07 24.45
C GLU A 306 -11.51 -17.98 25.60
N ALA A 307 -11.06 -19.19 25.29
CA ALA A 307 -10.77 -20.25 26.27
C ALA A 307 -9.39 -20.88 26.09
N LEU A 308 -8.93 -21.03 24.85
CA LEU A 308 -7.59 -21.53 24.52
C LEU A 308 -6.54 -20.49 24.91
N ASN A 309 -5.32 -20.95 25.18
CA ASN A 309 -4.31 -20.12 25.83
C ASN A 309 -3.31 -19.53 24.84
N ASP A 310 -2.39 -20.35 24.35
CA ASP A 310 -1.41 -19.98 23.35
C ASP A 310 -1.95 -20.41 21.99
N VAL A 311 -1.75 -19.63 20.93
CA VAL A 311 -2.06 -20.08 19.57
C VAL A 311 -1.02 -21.14 19.15
N PHE A 312 0.26 -20.80 19.29
CA PHE A 312 1.40 -21.68 19.00
C PHE A 312 2.33 -21.78 20.21
N ARG A 313 2.71 -23.00 20.59
CA ARG A 313 3.63 -23.25 21.70
C ARG A 313 4.74 -24.23 21.35
N PHE A 314 5.99 -23.80 21.39
CA PHE A 314 7.16 -24.68 21.34
C PHE A 314 7.36 -25.37 22.68
N ASN A 315 7.31 -26.71 22.70
CA ASN A 315 7.10 -27.45 23.95
C ASN A 315 8.10 -28.59 24.22
N THR A 316 9.04 -28.87 23.32
CA THR A 316 10.10 -29.87 23.53
C THR A 316 11.46 -29.25 23.83
N ALA A 317 12.04 -29.62 24.98
CA ALA A 317 13.41 -29.24 25.37
C ALA A 317 14.47 -30.06 24.60
N GLY A 318 15.64 -29.47 24.36
CA GLY A 318 16.75 -30.09 23.65
C GLY A 318 16.51 -30.26 22.15
N PHE A 319 15.52 -29.53 21.60
CA PHE A 319 15.18 -29.57 20.19
C PHE A 319 15.49 -28.24 19.51
N ASP A 320 15.94 -28.33 18.26
CA ASP A 320 16.24 -27.18 17.41
C ASP A 320 15.17 -27.11 16.31
N TYR A 321 14.23 -26.18 16.47
CA TYR A 321 13.20 -25.89 15.46
C TYR A 321 13.82 -24.99 14.40
N ALA A 322 13.53 -25.26 13.12
CA ALA A 322 13.96 -24.40 12.03
C ALA A 322 12.99 -23.24 11.87
N SER A 323 11.71 -23.49 11.57
CA SER A 323 10.78 -22.41 11.24
C SER A 323 9.34 -22.61 11.72
N LEU A 324 8.70 -21.50 12.08
CA LEU A 324 7.25 -21.34 12.11
C LEU A 324 6.88 -20.20 11.16
N SER A 325 6.14 -20.52 10.10
CA SER A 325 5.65 -19.55 9.11
C SER A 325 4.13 -19.44 9.19
N ILE A 326 3.61 -18.23 9.33
CA ILE A 326 2.19 -17.94 9.43
C ILE A 326 1.87 -16.85 8.42
N ASN A 327 1.07 -17.18 7.41
CA ASN A 327 0.72 -16.25 6.33
C ASN A 327 -0.79 -16.12 6.15
N GLY A 328 -1.26 -14.90 5.87
CA GLY A 328 -2.61 -14.69 5.34
C GLY A 328 -3.72 -15.08 6.31
N SER A 329 -3.46 -15.22 7.61
CA SER A 329 -4.39 -15.86 8.56
C SER A 329 -5.08 -14.85 9.47
N ASN A 330 -6.33 -15.17 9.84
CA ASN A 330 -7.07 -14.49 10.89
C ASN A 330 -6.88 -15.28 12.19
N ILE A 331 -6.51 -14.63 13.28
CA ILE A 331 -6.27 -15.31 14.56
C ILE A 331 -6.92 -14.48 15.66
N HIS A 332 -7.84 -15.08 16.41
CA HIS A 332 -8.59 -14.29 17.37
C HIS A 332 -9.00 -15.02 18.65
N ASP A 333 -9.25 -14.21 19.68
CA ASP A 333 -9.89 -14.62 20.94
C ASP A 333 -9.12 -15.69 21.74
N PHE A 334 -7.80 -15.54 21.82
CA PHE A 334 -6.94 -16.36 22.68
C PHE A 334 -6.66 -15.69 24.03
N THR A 335 -6.53 -16.48 25.09
CA THR A 335 -6.45 -15.94 26.45
C THR A 335 -5.04 -15.52 26.88
N ARG A 336 -3.96 -15.95 26.21
CA ARG A 336 -2.58 -15.75 26.73
C ARG A 336 -1.49 -15.32 25.76
N SER A 337 -1.21 -16.06 24.69
CA SER A 337 -0.06 -15.75 23.83
C SER A 337 -0.39 -16.08 22.40
N PHE A 338 0.15 -15.30 21.46
CA PHE A 338 0.19 -15.72 20.07
C PHE A 338 1.22 -16.83 19.90
N ILE A 339 2.46 -16.60 20.34
CA ILE A 339 3.54 -17.57 20.22
C ILE A 339 4.26 -17.66 21.56
N ALA A 340 4.49 -18.88 22.05
CA ALA A 340 5.15 -19.11 23.33
C ALA A 340 6.25 -20.18 23.26
N GLY A 341 7.31 -19.99 24.04
CA GLY A 341 8.39 -20.97 24.22
C GLY A 341 9.01 -20.87 25.61
N ASN A 342 8.85 -21.90 26.44
CA ASN A 342 9.37 -21.90 27.81
C ASN A 342 10.05 -23.22 28.18
N VAL A 343 10.81 -23.76 27.23
CA VAL A 343 11.65 -24.96 27.38
C VAL A 343 13.03 -24.67 26.82
N ALA A 344 14.06 -25.36 27.30
CA ALA A 344 15.43 -25.15 26.78
C ALA A 344 15.54 -25.68 25.35
N SER A 345 15.28 -24.83 24.36
CA SER A 345 15.26 -25.15 22.92
C SER A 345 15.74 -23.97 22.08
N THR A 346 15.96 -24.18 20.79
CA THR A 346 16.24 -23.10 19.83
C THR A 346 15.20 -23.07 18.71
N VAL A 347 14.90 -21.89 18.21
CA VAL A 347 14.04 -21.66 17.03
C VAL A 347 14.83 -20.76 16.08
N ALA A 348 15.10 -21.21 14.86
CA ALA A 348 15.84 -20.37 13.91
C ALA A 348 14.98 -19.18 13.48
N SER A 349 13.74 -19.39 13.03
CA SER A 349 12.87 -18.30 12.60
C SER A 349 11.39 -18.45 12.96
N VAL A 350 10.76 -17.30 13.19
CA VAL A 350 9.31 -17.11 13.21
C VAL A 350 8.96 -16.01 12.21
N SER A 351 8.06 -16.29 11.28
CA SER A 351 7.58 -15.34 10.28
C SER A 351 6.07 -15.21 10.36
N VAL A 352 5.58 -13.98 10.45
CA VAL A 352 4.16 -13.63 10.52
C VAL A 352 3.92 -12.57 9.45
N ASP A 353 3.19 -12.93 8.41
CA ASP A 353 2.95 -12.06 7.27
C ASP A 353 1.49 -12.03 6.85
N ASN A 354 0.99 -10.86 6.43
CA ASN A 354 -0.38 -10.72 5.91
C ASN A 354 -1.47 -11.24 6.87
N CYS A 355 -1.26 -11.13 8.18
CA CYS A 355 -2.19 -11.66 9.19
C CYS A 355 -3.04 -10.56 9.84
N VAL A 356 -4.20 -10.94 10.36
CA VAL A 356 -5.03 -10.11 11.23
C VAL A 356 -5.20 -10.83 12.56
N LEU A 357 -4.68 -10.22 13.63
CA LEU A 357 -4.76 -10.76 14.98
C LEU A 357 -5.64 -9.87 15.85
N THR A 358 -6.65 -10.45 16.50
CA THR A 358 -7.61 -9.71 17.33
C THR A 358 -7.78 -10.36 18.69
N ASN A 359 -7.80 -9.60 19.79
CA ASN A 359 -8.09 -10.13 21.13
C ASN A 359 -7.21 -11.32 21.57
N VAL A 360 -5.94 -11.33 21.17
CA VAL A 360 -4.96 -12.24 21.78
C VAL A 360 -4.48 -11.58 23.06
N LEU A 361 -5.13 -11.97 24.14
CA LEU A 361 -4.92 -11.43 25.48
C LEU A 361 -3.67 -12.03 26.12
N THR A 362 -3.35 -11.60 27.33
CA THR A 362 -2.08 -11.93 28.00
C THR A 362 -2.26 -12.36 29.45
N SER A 363 -3.21 -13.28 29.69
CA SER A 363 -3.46 -13.90 30.98
C SER A 363 -2.35 -14.89 31.37
N GLY A 364 -1.29 -14.37 32.01
CA GLY A 364 -0.18 -15.18 32.51
C GLY A 364 0.96 -15.40 31.51
N GLY A 365 1.02 -14.62 30.43
CA GLY A 365 2.07 -14.61 29.42
C GLY A 365 2.23 -13.21 28.80
N ASP A 366 3.12 -13.09 27.83
CA ASP A 366 3.24 -11.94 26.91
C ASP A 366 2.78 -12.38 25.50
N PHE A 367 2.63 -11.48 24.53
CA PHE A 367 2.00 -11.88 23.24
C PHE A 367 2.89 -12.80 22.39
N ILE A 368 4.13 -12.40 22.11
CA ILE A 368 5.20 -13.31 21.69
C ILE A 368 6.10 -13.52 22.91
N ASP A 369 6.06 -14.69 23.56
CA ASP A 369 6.68 -14.96 24.87
C ASP A 369 7.66 -16.13 24.83
N PHE A 370 8.92 -15.83 24.52
CA PHE A 370 10.04 -16.76 24.63
C PHE A 370 10.82 -16.51 25.93
N ARG A 371 10.87 -17.48 26.83
CA ARG A 371 11.54 -17.34 28.14
C ARG A 371 12.77 -18.23 28.32
N ASN A 372 12.61 -19.52 28.07
CA ASN A 372 13.70 -20.50 28.14
C ASN A 372 14.11 -21.03 26.77
N THR A 373 13.40 -20.61 25.72
CA THR A 373 13.70 -20.92 24.32
C THR A 373 14.43 -19.74 23.70
N HIS A 374 15.52 -20.00 22.98
CA HIS A 374 16.17 -18.99 22.13
C HIS A 374 15.45 -18.93 20.79
N VAL A 375 15.19 -17.73 20.28
CA VAL A 375 14.74 -17.51 18.90
C VAL A 375 15.73 -16.58 18.21
N THR A 376 16.16 -16.95 17.00
CA THR A 376 17.16 -16.16 16.25
C THR A 376 16.49 -15.03 15.49
N ASP A 377 15.45 -15.30 14.72
CA ASP A 377 14.78 -14.30 13.89
C ASP A 377 13.27 -14.28 14.12
N VAL A 378 12.70 -13.11 14.38
CA VAL A 378 11.25 -12.87 14.41
C VAL A 378 10.92 -11.77 13.41
N SER A 379 10.13 -12.11 12.39
CA SER A 379 9.66 -11.17 11.38
C SER A 379 8.15 -11.02 11.46
N ILE A 380 7.67 -9.78 11.60
CA ILE A 380 6.26 -9.43 11.64
C ILE A 380 6.02 -8.37 10.57
N THR A 381 5.33 -8.76 9.49
CA THR A 381 5.19 -7.95 8.28
C THR A 381 3.75 -7.88 7.80
N ASN A 382 3.36 -6.77 7.18
CA ASN A 382 2.08 -6.64 6.47
C ASN A 382 0.86 -7.08 7.30
N SER A 383 0.90 -6.86 8.61
CA SER A 383 -0.04 -7.48 9.56
C SER A 383 -0.71 -6.46 10.46
N THR A 384 -1.91 -6.79 10.91
CA THR A 384 -2.74 -5.97 11.79
C THR A 384 -2.90 -6.64 13.14
N PHE A 385 -2.68 -5.89 14.21
CA PHE A 385 -2.83 -6.33 15.59
C PHE A 385 -3.82 -5.42 16.29
N ASN A 386 -4.99 -5.96 16.61
CA ASN A 386 -6.09 -5.24 17.23
C ASN A 386 -6.33 -5.78 18.65
N ASN A 387 -6.13 -4.95 19.66
CA ASN A 387 -6.32 -5.36 21.06
C ASN A 387 -5.48 -6.61 21.45
N CYS A 388 -4.26 -6.71 20.92
CA CYS A 388 -3.30 -7.75 21.26
C CYS A 388 -2.37 -7.29 22.38
N ALA A 389 -2.10 -8.15 23.37
CA ALA A 389 -1.36 -7.78 24.58
C ALA A 389 -1.82 -6.45 25.23
N PRO A 390 -3.12 -6.19 25.45
CA PRO A 390 -3.56 -4.89 25.95
C PRO A 390 -3.01 -4.56 27.36
N GLY A 391 -2.54 -5.57 28.10
CA GLY A 391 -2.01 -5.43 29.47
C GLY A 391 -0.55 -5.89 29.68
N ARG A 392 0.23 -6.11 28.62
CA ARG A 392 1.57 -6.78 28.69
C ARG A 392 2.48 -6.40 27.52
N ASP A 393 3.68 -6.99 27.49
CA ASP A 393 4.63 -6.78 26.41
C ASP A 393 4.14 -7.43 25.10
N PHE A 394 4.37 -6.76 23.98
CA PHE A 394 4.03 -7.29 22.66
C PHE A 394 5.02 -8.37 22.23
N VAL A 395 6.33 -8.07 22.24
CA VAL A 395 7.39 -9.05 22.02
C VAL A 395 8.25 -9.16 23.27
N ARG A 396 8.27 -10.36 23.84
CA ARG A 396 9.16 -10.77 24.92
C ARG A 396 10.04 -11.92 24.48
N ILE A 397 11.35 -11.68 24.51
CA ILE A 397 12.38 -12.68 24.32
C ILE A 397 13.38 -12.53 25.46
N ASP A 398 13.27 -13.42 26.44
CA ASP A 398 14.06 -13.40 27.66
C ASP A 398 15.43 -14.07 27.47
N ALA A 399 16.38 -13.74 28.33
CA ALA A 399 17.72 -14.33 28.33
C ALA A 399 17.66 -15.78 28.84
N ALA A 400 17.30 -16.72 27.96
CA ALA A 400 17.14 -18.12 28.29
C ALA A 400 18.41 -18.70 28.95
N GLY A 401 18.21 -19.40 30.08
CA GLY A 401 19.30 -20.01 30.85
C GLY A 401 20.09 -21.00 30.00
N GLY A 402 21.42 -20.83 29.94
CA GLY A 402 22.31 -21.65 29.10
C GLY A 402 22.54 -21.12 27.68
N TYR A 403 21.70 -20.20 27.19
CA TYR A 403 21.87 -19.56 25.88
C TYR A 403 22.41 -18.12 25.97
N THR A 404 22.13 -17.41 27.06
CA THR A 404 22.71 -16.07 27.27
C THR A 404 24.23 -16.10 27.42
N GLY A 405 24.92 -15.09 26.89
CA GLY A 405 26.39 -14.99 26.97
C GLY A 405 27.18 -15.93 26.04
N THR A 406 26.50 -16.67 25.17
CA THR A 406 27.13 -17.63 24.23
C THR A 406 27.55 -17.00 22.90
N GLY A 407 27.17 -15.74 22.65
CA GLY A 407 27.33 -15.07 21.35
C GLY A 407 26.14 -15.23 20.41
N LEU A 408 25.11 -16.00 20.80
CA LEU A 408 23.83 -16.05 20.09
C LEU A 408 23.18 -14.66 20.02
N ASN A 409 22.52 -14.42 18.90
CA ASN A 409 21.84 -13.17 18.57
C ASN A 409 20.33 -13.42 18.44
N THR A 410 19.54 -12.37 18.65
CA THR A 410 18.10 -12.34 18.38
C THR A 410 17.78 -11.10 17.56
N ASN A 411 17.14 -11.29 16.42
CA ASN A 411 16.69 -10.25 15.52
C ASN A 411 15.16 -10.13 15.56
N VAL A 412 14.65 -8.90 15.61
CA VAL A 412 13.20 -8.64 15.51
C VAL A 412 12.97 -7.57 14.45
N LEU A 413 12.12 -7.88 13.47
CA LEU A 413 11.62 -6.95 12.47
C LEU A 413 10.12 -6.76 12.65
N ILE A 414 9.67 -5.51 12.75
CA ILE A 414 8.28 -5.11 12.62
C ILE A 414 8.21 -4.13 11.45
N ASP A 415 7.58 -4.51 10.35
CA ASP A 415 7.54 -3.71 9.12
C ASP A 415 6.14 -3.69 8.51
N HIS A 416 5.70 -2.54 8.02
CA HIS A 416 4.40 -2.42 7.36
C HIS A 416 3.24 -3.00 8.18
N CYS A 417 3.16 -2.71 9.48
CA CYS A 417 2.11 -3.23 10.35
C CYS A 417 1.18 -2.13 10.87
N THR A 418 -0.06 -2.50 11.24
CA THR A 418 -0.99 -1.63 11.98
C THR A 418 -1.22 -2.20 13.37
N LEU A 419 -0.73 -1.52 14.41
CA LEU A 419 -0.87 -1.91 15.81
C LEU A 419 -1.86 -0.97 16.51
N PHE A 420 -3.06 -1.46 16.77
CA PHE A 420 -4.16 -0.72 17.39
C PHE A 420 -4.44 -1.25 18.80
N GLY A 421 -4.28 -0.40 19.82
CA GLY A 421 -4.54 -0.78 21.21
C GLY A 421 -3.57 -1.83 21.79
N VAL A 422 -2.40 -2.00 21.18
CA VAL A 422 -1.38 -2.97 21.62
C VAL A 422 -0.60 -2.46 22.83
N SER A 423 -0.29 -3.32 23.81
CA SER A 423 0.52 -2.97 25.00
C SER A 423 0.03 -1.71 25.73
N ASN A 424 -1.29 -1.59 25.90
CA ASN A 424 -1.97 -0.34 26.25
C ASN A 424 -1.93 0.04 27.76
N THR A 425 -0.91 -0.42 28.48
CA THR A 425 -0.72 -0.21 29.93
C THR A 425 0.69 0.27 30.29
N THR A 426 1.36 1.00 29.40
CA THR A 426 2.79 1.41 29.54
C THR A 426 3.77 0.23 29.52
N ASP A 427 3.31 -0.93 29.08
CA ASP A 427 4.14 -2.09 28.76
C ASP A 427 4.87 -1.88 27.42
N ARG A 428 5.74 -2.83 27.07
CA ARG A 428 6.73 -2.61 26.02
C ARG A 428 6.32 -3.25 24.71
N ILE A 429 6.63 -2.58 23.60
CA ILE A 429 6.62 -3.22 22.29
C ILE A 429 7.74 -4.27 22.22
N LEU A 430 8.92 -3.97 22.77
CA LEU A 430 10.11 -4.83 22.70
C LEU A 430 10.74 -5.04 24.09
N TYR A 431 10.66 -6.27 24.59
CA TYR A 431 11.41 -6.79 25.72
C TYR A 431 12.35 -7.89 25.23
N VAL A 432 13.54 -7.53 24.76
CA VAL A 432 14.50 -8.50 24.19
C VAL A 432 15.78 -8.46 25.00
N ARG A 433 16.07 -9.51 25.79
CA ARG A 433 17.15 -9.49 26.79
C ARG A 433 18.40 -10.29 26.45
N PHE A 434 18.48 -10.91 25.27
CA PHE A 434 19.73 -11.51 24.80
C PHE A 434 20.83 -10.45 24.64
N ASN A 435 22.07 -10.79 25.01
CA ASN A 435 23.19 -9.84 25.03
C ASN A 435 23.46 -9.18 23.67
N THR A 436 23.26 -9.93 22.59
CA THR A 436 23.29 -9.43 21.23
C THR A 436 21.86 -9.48 20.69
N ASN A 437 21.33 -8.33 20.31
CA ASN A 437 20.05 -8.26 19.61
C ASN A 437 20.05 -7.09 18.61
N SER A 438 19.39 -7.30 17.46
CA SER A 438 19.16 -6.30 16.42
C SER A 438 17.66 -6.12 16.24
N LEU A 439 17.18 -4.89 16.33
CA LEU A 439 15.74 -4.60 16.35
C LEU A 439 15.44 -3.53 15.30
N THR A 440 14.41 -3.74 14.50
CA THR A 440 13.98 -2.78 13.47
C THR A 440 12.46 -2.64 13.53
N VAL A 441 11.99 -1.40 13.55
CA VAL A 441 10.56 -1.06 13.47
C VAL A 441 10.39 0.02 12.43
N GLN A 442 9.73 -0.29 11.32
CA GLN A 442 9.65 0.60 10.17
C GLN A 442 8.31 0.54 9.44
N ASN A 443 7.96 1.61 8.73
CA ASN A 443 6.73 1.72 7.94
C ASN A 443 5.45 1.33 8.73
N THR A 444 5.48 1.46 10.06
CA THR A 444 4.48 0.87 10.95
C THR A 444 3.61 1.96 11.57
N LEU A 445 2.30 1.71 11.59
CA LEU A 445 1.29 2.57 12.19
C LEU A 445 0.95 2.07 13.60
N PHE A 446 1.23 2.87 14.61
CA PHE A 446 0.75 2.67 15.97
C PHE A 446 -0.42 3.62 16.26
N ALA A 447 -1.50 3.09 16.80
CA ALA A 447 -2.69 3.85 17.13
C ALA A 447 -3.29 3.43 18.48
N GLU A 448 -3.78 4.42 19.24
CA GLU A 448 -4.55 4.22 20.48
C GLU A 448 -3.85 3.34 21.53
N SER A 449 -2.55 3.58 21.76
CA SER A 449 -1.74 2.79 22.67
C SER A 449 -0.96 3.65 23.68
N ASN A 450 -0.87 3.17 24.92
CA ASN A 450 0.01 3.72 25.96
C ASN A 450 1.40 3.07 25.98
N ALA A 451 1.78 2.27 24.99
CA ALA A 451 3.02 1.51 24.99
C ALA A 451 4.27 2.40 25.01
N ILE A 452 5.37 1.80 25.48
CA ILE A 452 6.74 2.30 25.29
C ILE A 452 7.53 1.31 24.43
N TYR A 453 8.61 1.72 23.78
CA TYR A 453 9.39 0.74 23.01
C TYR A 453 10.10 -0.24 23.92
N THR A 454 10.91 0.25 24.84
CA THR A 454 11.52 -0.57 25.88
C THR A 454 12.00 0.29 27.04
N ASN A 455 12.14 -0.33 28.22
CA ASN A 455 12.86 0.20 29.37
C ASN A 455 13.96 -0.76 29.85
N GLN A 456 14.32 -1.75 29.04
CA GLN A 456 15.33 -2.74 29.42
C GLN A 456 16.72 -2.31 28.97
N THR A 457 17.68 -2.41 29.89
CA THR A 457 19.08 -2.07 29.61
C THR A 457 19.69 -2.95 28.52
N SER A 458 19.34 -4.23 28.48
CA SER A 458 19.90 -5.22 27.53
C SER A 458 19.21 -5.25 26.16
N THR A 459 18.00 -4.70 26.03
CA THR A 459 17.34 -4.53 24.72
C THR A 459 18.03 -3.41 23.98
N SER A 460 18.55 -3.63 22.77
CA SER A 460 19.17 -2.58 21.95
C SER A 460 18.16 -1.46 21.63
N ALA A 461 18.65 -0.27 21.28
CA ALA A 461 17.76 0.73 20.68
C ALA A 461 17.37 0.22 19.28
N PRO A 462 16.08 0.11 18.94
CA PRO A 462 15.70 -0.27 17.59
C PRO A 462 16.14 0.77 16.55
N THR A 463 16.38 0.31 15.34
CA THR A 463 16.39 1.16 14.16
C THR A 463 14.94 1.51 13.81
N PHE A 464 14.67 2.79 13.61
CA PHE A 464 13.34 3.31 13.27
C PHE A 464 13.37 4.02 11.92
N GLU A 465 12.33 3.82 11.11
CA GLU A 465 12.18 4.46 9.80
C GLU A 465 10.69 4.60 9.45
N ASN A 466 10.26 5.80 9.03
CA ASN A 466 8.93 6.02 8.46
C ASN A 466 7.73 5.47 9.27
N ASN A 467 7.78 5.58 10.60
CA ASN A 467 6.66 5.16 11.47
C ASN A 467 5.62 6.28 11.65
N ASN A 468 4.40 5.92 12.06
CA ASN A 468 3.39 6.88 12.52
C ASN A 468 2.88 6.54 13.93
N TYR A 469 2.78 7.55 14.79
CA TYR A 469 2.34 7.42 16.18
C TYR A 469 1.10 8.26 16.46
N PHE A 470 -0.08 7.71 16.20
CA PHE A 470 -1.34 8.36 16.52
C PHE A 470 -1.80 8.00 17.93
N ASN A 471 -2.06 9.00 18.79
CA ASN A 471 -2.44 8.78 20.19
C ASN A 471 -1.53 7.80 20.95
N THR A 472 -0.23 7.79 20.60
CA THR A 472 0.75 6.83 21.13
C THR A 472 2.05 7.54 21.54
N THR A 473 1.94 8.39 22.57
CA THR A 473 3.04 9.30 22.96
C THR A 473 4.29 8.55 23.43
N GLY A 474 4.14 7.48 24.22
CA GLY A 474 5.23 6.77 24.87
C GLY A 474 6.28 6.14 23.93
N LEU A 475 6.00 6.07 22.63
CA LEU A 475 6.91 5.56 21.61
C LEU A 475 7.85 6.62 21.04
N HIS A 476 7.51 7.91 21.07
CA HIS A 476 8.30 8.98 20.44
C HIS A 476 8.60 10.16 21.36
N ILE A 477 7.86 10.31 22.46
CA ILE A 477 8.07 11.36 23.47
C ILE A 477 7.85 10.75 24.86
N PHE A 478 8.74 11.07 25.81
CA PHE A 478 8.52 10.70 27.21
C PHE A 478 8.96 11.85 28.14
N PRO A 479 8.01 12.50 28.87
CA PRO A 479 8.37 13.51 29.86
C PRO A 479 9.03 12.83 31.08
N ASP A 480 10.16 13.37 31.53
CA ASP A 480 10.96 12.85 32.65
C ASP A 480 11.46 11.41 32.50
N VAL A 481 12.17 11.15 31.39
CA VAL A 481 12.80 9.87 31.03
C VAL A 481 13.62 9.29 32.20
N PRO A 482 13.17 8.22 32.88
CA PRO A 482 14.07 7.36 33.63
C PRO A 482 15.09 6.81 32.61
N GLY A 483 16.40 6.91 32.89
CA GLY A 483 17.47 6.84 31.88
C GLY A 483 17.59 5.55 31.04
N ASN A 484 16.71 4.57 31.22
CA ASN A 484 16.65 3.30 30.49
C ASN A 484 15.51 3.21 29.46
N ILE A 485 14.60 4.19 29.38
CA ILE A 485 13.54 4.20 28.35
C ILE A 485 14.16 4.53 26.99
N LYS A 486 13.78 3.78 25.96
CA LYS A 486 14.13 4.02 24.56
C LYS A 486 12.86 4.39 23.82
N ILE A 487 12.98 5.37 22.93
CA ILE A 487 11.92 5.93 22.09
C ILE A 487 12.44 6.10 20.67
N ASP A 488 11.56 6.30 19.70
CA ASP A 488 11.94 6.70 18.35
C ASP A 488 12.53 8.12 18.37
N GLN A 489 13.80 8.22 17.98
CA GLN A 489 14.56 9.47 17.85
C GLN A 489 15.05 9.71 16.42
N SER A 490 14.54 8.94 15.45
CA SER A 490 14.94 9.03 14.03
C SER A 490 14.70 10.43 13.45
N GLY A 491 13.63 11.09 13.90
CA GLY A 491 13.15 12.35 13.32
C GLY A 491 12.41 12.19 12.00
N ASP A 492 12.21 10.95 11.55
CA ASP A 492 11.53 10.57 10.29
C ASP A 492 10.22 9.82 10.55
N PHE A 493 9.55 10.16 11.65
CA PHE A 493 8.22 9.64 11.99
C PHE A 493 7.16 10.74 11.87
N THR A 494 5.91 10.32 11.80
CA THR A 494 4.74 11.20 11.82
C THR A 494 3.85 10.92 13.04
N ILE A 495 2.92 11.84 13.34
CA ILE A 495 1.94 11.72 14.44
C ILE A 495 0.52 11.99 13.92
N LEU A 496 0.29 11.67 12.66
CA LEU A 496 -0.93 11.98 11.93
C LEU A 496 -2.06 11.05 12.35
N ASP A 497 -3.28 11.61 12.38
CA ASP A 497 -4.51 10.83 12.48
C ASP A 497 -4.70 10.00 11.20
N PRO A 498 -4.75 8.65 11.27
CA PRO A 498 -4.96 7.81 10.11
C PRO A 498 -6.33 7.96 9.47
N GLY A 499 -7.32 8.49 10.20
CA GLY A 499 -8.70 8.62 9.71
C GLY A 499 -9.36 7.27 9.46
N PHE A 500 -9.16 6.30 10.37
CA PHE A 500 -9.73 4.96 10.22
C PHE A 500 -11.24 5.02 9.96
N THR A 501 -11.68 4.31 8.91
CA THR A 501 -13.10 4.28 8.52
C THR A 501 -13.99 3.77 9.65
N ASN A 502 -13.61 2.65 10.30
CA ASN A 502 -14.36 2.10 11.44
C ASN A 502 -13.50 1.16 12.29
N ALA A 503 -12.55 1.72 13.05
CA ALA A 503 -11.63 0.95 13.89
C ALA A 503 -12.34 0.08 14.96
N ALA A 504 -13.50 0.49 15.45
CA ALA A 504 -14.25 -0.26 16.47
C ALA A 504 -14.74 -1.63 15.97
N GLU A 505 -15.01 -1.74 14.66
CA GLU A 505 -15.40 -3.00 14.00
C GLU A 505 -14.21 -3.67 13.28
N GLY A 506 -12.97 -3.29 13.63
CA GLY A 506 -11.76 -3.86 13.01
C GLY A 506 -11.48 -3.38 11.58
N ASN A 507 -12.18 -2.36 11.09
CA ASN A 507 -11.90 -1.75 9.80
C ASN A 507 -10.93 -0.57 9.97
N PHE A 508 -9.65 -0.85 9.66
CA PHE A 508 -8.57 0.12 9.77
C PHE A 508 -8.24 0.82 8.44
N THR A 509 -9.13 0.81 7.44
CA THR A 509 -8.91 1.53 6.17
C THR A 509 -8.52 2.99 6.44
N ILE A 510 -7.33 3.37 5.95
CA ILE A 510 -6.68 4.66 6.17
C ILE A 510 -7.20 5.66 5.13
N THR A 511 -7.65 6.83 5.58
CA THR A 511 -8.06 7.92 4.68
C THR A 511 -7.05 9.07 4.64
N ASN A 512 -6.03 9.05 5.50
CA ASN A 512 -4.99 10.08 5.52
C ASN A 512 -4.02 9.93 4.33
N GLN A 513 -4.08 10.86 3.39
CA GLN A 513 -3.30 10.80 2.15
C GLN A 513 -1.78 10.72 2.38
N THR A 514 -1.23 11.43 3.36
CA THR A 514 0.23 11.40 3.61
C THR A 514 0.69 10.02 4.09
N LEU A 515 -0.12 9.33 4.91
CA LEU A 515 0.21 7.97 5.33
C LEU A 515 0.10 6.97 4.18
N LEU A 516 -0.85 7.18 3.26
CA LEU A 516 -0.98 6.39 2.04
C LEU A 516 0.24 6.59 1.12
N ASP A 517 0.63 7.84 0.86
CA ASP A 517 1.76 8.20 0.00
C ASP A 517 3.10 7.67 0.55
N ASN A 518 3.26 7.70 1.87
CA ASN A 518 4.45 7.18 2.54
C ASN A 518 4.42 5.67 2.77
N ALA A 519 3.35 4.97 2.37
CA ALA A 519 3.19 3.54 2.61
C ALA A 519 3.38 3.16 4.10
N VAL A 520 2.73 3.88 5.02
CA VAL A 520 2.77 3.59 6.45
C VAL A 520 1.57 2.72 6.85
N GLY A 521 1.81 1.71 7.68
CA GLY A 521 0.81 0.77 8.17
C GLY A 521 0.65 -0.46 7.27
N ASP A 522 -0.20 -1.38 7.72
CA ASP A 522 -0.54 -2.61 6.99
C ASP A 522 -1.10 -2.29 5.59
N PRO A 523 -0.50 -2.82 4.50
CA PRO A 523 -0.93 -2.57 3.13
C PRO A 523 -2.39 -2.89 2.85
N ARG A 524 -3.00 -3.82 3.59
CA ARG A 524 -4.43 -4.17 3.47
C ARG A 524 -5.33 -2.96 3.61
N TRP A 525 -4.92 -1.99 4.44
CA TRP A 525 -5.73 -0.82 4.78
C TRP A 525 -5.39 0.43 3.96
N ARG A 526 -4.46 0.32 3.01
CA ARG A 526 -3.99 1.45 2.19
C ARG A 526 -4.56 1.45 0.77
N GLN A 527 -5.27 0.40 0.39
CA GLN A 527 -5.81 0.25 -0.95
C GLN A 527 -7.10 1.06 -1.08
N GLN A 528 -7.17 1.93 -2.10
CA GLN A 528 -8.38 2.66 -2.49
C GLN A 528 -9.02 2.03 -3.73
#